data_AF-A0A8D4VQ27-F1
#
_entry.id   AF-A0A8D4VQ27-F1
#
_cell.length_a   1.000
_cell.length_b   1.000
_cell.length_c   1.000
_cell.angle_alpha   90.00
_cell.angle_beta   90.00
_cell.angle_gamma   90.00
#
_symmetry.space_group_name_H-M   'P 1'
#
loop_
_entity.id
_entity.type
_entity.pdbx_description
1 polymer ?
#
loop_
_entity_poly.entity_id
_entity_poly.type
_entity_poly.pdbx_seq_one_letter_code
_entity_poly.pdbx_strand_id
1 'polypeptide(L)'
;MLMGALAIFTVVAAMGLSMVLGVLRGRAVDGRYAMIHGAAALAGSALVIMAALAGDARLYINIAMAVVIIGLGLLMGMAARKGKRPPKVVVVAHVGLAVACYSVLAFFTLIPTAELF
;
A
#
# COMPACT_ATOMS: atom_id res chain seq x y z
N MET A 1 13.86 -2.77 -11.49
CA MET A 1 12.40 -2.66 -11.30
C MET A 1 12.01 -2.62 -9.82
N LEU A 2 12.48 -3.56 -9.00
CA LEU A 2 12.19 -3.61 -7.56
C LEU A 2 12.56 -2.34 -6.79
N MET A 3 13.74 -1.76 -7.03
CA MET A 3 14.14 -0.51 -6.38
C MET A 3 13.19 0.66 -6.69
N GLY A 4 12.67 0.72 -7.92
CA GLY A 4 11.67 1.71 -8.32
C GLY A 4 10.32 1.47 -7.63
N ALA A 5 9.87 0.22 -7.56
CA ALA A 5 8.66 -0.15 -6.82
C ALA A 5 8.79 0.20 -5.33
N LEU A 6 9.92 -0.14 -4.72
CA LEU A 6 10.21 0.18 -3.33
C LEU A 6 10.17 1.69 -3.09
N ALA A 7 10.84 2.49 -3.91
CA ALA A 7 10.85 3.95 -3.79
C ALA A 7 9.42 4.55 -3.87
N ILE A 8 8.60 4.09 -4.82
CA ILE A 8 7.20 4.53 -4.93
C ILE A 8 6.42 4.14 -3.66
N PHE A 9 6.57 2.90 -3.19
CA PHE A 9 5.86 2.45 -1.99
C PHE A 9 6.36 3.15 -0.72
N THR A 10 7.62 3.59 -0.65
CA THR A 10 8.11 4.45 0.44
C THR A 10 7.36 5.78 0.46
N VAL A 11 7.16 6.40 -0.71
CA VAL A 11 6.36 7.63 -0.82
C VAL A 11 4.91 7.37 -0.42
N VAL A 12 4.30 6.28 -0.91
CA VAL A 12 2.93 5.88 -0.54
C VAL A 12 2.79 5.66 0.97
N ALA A 13 3.76 5.01 1.61
CA ALA A 13 3.80 4.79 3.05
C ALA A 13 3.91 6.11 3.82
N ALA A 14 4.76 7.04 3.38
CA ALA A 14 4.87 8.37 3.97
C ALA A 14 3.56 9.17 3.83
N MET A 15 2.90 9.09 2.67
CA MET A 15 1.57 9.68 2.47
C MET A 15 0.51 9.06 3.40
N GLY A 16 0.49 7.73 3.51
CA GLY A 16 -0.44 7.03 4.39
C GLY A 16 -0.23 7.42 5.86
N LEU A 17 1.02 7.53 6.30
CA LEU A 17 1.38 7.99 7.64
C LEU A 17 0.92 9.43 7.88
N SER A 18 1.11 10.34 6.91
CA SER A 18 0.66 11.73 7.05
C SER A 18 -0.86 11.83 7.17
N MET A 19 -1.62 11.00 6.44
CA MET A 19 -3.08 10.91 6.56
C MET A 19 -3.50 10.42 7.94
N VAL A 20 -2.87 9.34 8.45
CA VAL A 20 -3.15 8.81 9.79
C VAL A 20 -2.86 9.86 10.87
N LEU A 21 -1.71 10.53 10.81
CA LEU A 21 -1.35 11.60 11.75
C LEU A 21 -2.31 12.79 11.66
N GLY A 22 -2.77 13.15 10.46
CA GLY A 22 -3.79 14.18 10.26
C GLY A 22 -5.11 13.83 10.97
N VAL A 23 -5.58 12.60 10.80
CA VAL A 23 -6.80 12.09 11.45
C VAL A 23 -6.65 12.06 12.98
N LEU A 24 -5.50 11.63 13.49
CA LEU A 24 -5.21 11.63 14.93
C LEU A 24 -5.21 13.05 15.52
N ARG A 25 -4.86 14.06 14.72
CA ARG A 25 -4.96 15.48 15.07
C ARG A 25 -6.35 16.08 14.84
N GLY A 26 -7.36 15.26 14.56
CA GLY A 26 -8.74 15.69 14.32
C GLY A 26 -8.99 16.34 12.95
N ARG A 27 -8.04 16.27 12.01
CA ARG A 27 -8.20 16.83 10.66
C ARG A 27 -8.86 15.80 9.74
N ALA A 28 -9.75 16.29 8.86
CA ALA A 28 -10.28 15.47 7.78
C ALA A 28 -9.19 15.16 6.75
N VAL A 29 -9.27 13.98 6.14
CA VAL A 29 -8.41 13.60 5.02
C VAL A 29 -8.91 14.30 3.75
N ASP A 30 -8.03 15.02 3.06
CA ASP A 30 -8.33 15.60 1.74
C ASP A 30 -8.53 14.48 0.71
N GLY A 31 -9.68 14.48 0.04
CA GLY A 31 -10.02 13.51 -0.99
C GLY A 31 -9.08 13.49 -2.19
N ARG A 32 -8.49 14.64 -2.57
CA ARG A 32 -7.47 14.72 -3.62
C ARG A 32 -6.18 14.02 -3.18
N TYR A 33 -5.77 14.24 -1.93
CA TYR A 33 -4.57 13.60 -1.38
C TYR A 33 -4.75 12.08 -1.29
N ALA A 34 -5.92 11.61 -0.85
CA ALA A 34 -6.27 10.18 -0.85
C ALA A 34 -6.27 9.57 -2.26
N MET A 35 -6.72 10.33 -3.27
CA MET A 35 -6.68 9.90 -4.67
C MET A 35 -5.24 9.75 -5.19
N ILE A 36 -4.37 10.72 -4.90
CA ILE A 36 -2.95 10.66 -5.28
C ILE A 36 -2.27 9.46 -4.59
N HIS A 37 -2.56 9.23 -3.30
CA HIS A 37 -2.06 8.06 -2.56
C HIS A 37 -2.46 6.76 -3.26
N GLY A 38 -3.74 6.63 -3.63
CA GLY A 38 -4.24 5.46 -4.37
C GLY A 38 -3.58 5.29 -5.74
N ALA A 39 -3.43 6.38 -6.51
CA ALA A 39 -2.79 6.34 -7.83
C ALA A 39 -1.31 5.93 -7.74
N ALA A 40 -0.57 6.47 -6.75
CA ALA A 40 0.82 6.10 -6.50
C ALA A 40 0.93 4.63 -6.06
N ALA A 41 0.02 4.13 -5.23
CA ALA A 41 -0.04 2.72 -4.84
C ALA A 41 -0.28 1.79 -6.04
N LEU A 42 -1.15 2.19 -6.98
CA LEU A 42 -1.37 1.45 -8.23
C LEU A 42 -0.12 1.45 -9.11
N ALA A 43 0.58 2.58 -9.23
CA ALA A 43 1.83 2.67 -9.99
C ALA A 43 2.92 1.76 -9.40
N GLY A 44 3.11 1.77 -8.09
CA GLY A 44 4.03 0.85 -7.40
C GLY A 44 3.65 -0.62 -7.61
N SER A 45 2.35 -0.93 -7.53
CA SER A 45 1.82 -2.27 -7.76
C SER A 45 2.08 -2.75 -9.20
N ALA A 46 1.94 -1.87 -10.20
CA ALA A 46 2.24 -2.17 -11.59
C ALA A 46 3.72 -2.54 -11.79
N LEU A 47 4.65 -1.85 -11.13
CA LEU A 47 6.07 -2.20 -11.18
C LEU A 47 6.36 -3.58 -10.59
N VAL A 48 5.71 -3.93 -9.47
CA VAL A 48 5.82 -5.27 -8.85
C VAL A 48 5.25 -6.35 -9.77
N ILE A 49 4.09 -6.11 -10.37
CA ILE A 49 3.47 -7.05 -11.32
C ILE A 49 4.37 -7.28 -12.53
N MET A 50 4.92 -6.22 -13.13
CA MET A 50 5.83 -6.38 -14.26
C MET A 50 7.10 -7.15 -13.87
N ALA A 51 7.63 -6.98 -12.65
CA ALA A 51 8.78 -7.73 -12.18
C ALA A 51 8.44 -9.23 -11.99
N ALA A 52 7.25 -9.54 -11.49
CA ALA A 52 6.77 -10.92 -11.39
C ALA A 52 6.57 -11.56 -12.78
N LEU A 53 6.01 -10.82 -13.74
CA LEU A 53 5.85 -11.28 -15.13
C LEU A 53 7.21 -11.47 -15.85
N ALA A 54 8.27 -10.80 -15.40
CA ALA A 54 9.63 -11.00 -15.86
C ALA A 54 10.34 -12.21 -15.20
N GLY A 55 9.65 -12.97 -14.35
CA GLY A 55 10.11 -14.23 -13.77
C GLY A 55 10.36 -14.22 -12.26
N ASP A 56 10.19 -13.10 -11.56
CA ASP A 56 10.40 -13.05 -10.11
C ASP A 56 9.14 -13.50 -9.33
N ALA A 57 8.96 -14.82 -9.22
CA ALA A 57 7.81 -15.45 -8.58
C ALA A 57 7.67 -15.12 -7.08
N ARG A 58 8.76 -14.71 -6.41
CA ARG A 58 8.75 -14.35 -4.98
C ARG A 58 7.80 -13.20 -4.68
N LEU A 59 7.52 -12.36 -5.69
CA LEU A 59 6.67 -11.18 -5.57
C LEU A 59 5.17 -11.49 -5.58
N TYR A 60 4.75 -12.73 -5.81
CA TYR A 60 3.32 -13.08 -5.78
C TYR A 60 2.67 -12.79 -4.44
N ILE A 61 3.40 -12.92 -3.33
CA ILE A 61 2.90 -12.55 -2.01
C ILE A 61 2.63 -11.04 -1.91
N ASN A 62 3.50 -10.20 -2.47
CA ASN A 62 3.29 -8.75 -2.52
C ASN A 62 2.06 -8.39 -3.37
N ILE A 63 1.86 -9.08 -4.49
CA ILE A 63 0.70 -8.88 -5.36
C ILE A 63 -0.59 -9.25 -4.63
N ALA A 64 -0.63 -10.41 -3.97
CA ALA A 64 -1.78 -10.84 -3.18
C ALA A 64 -2.13 -9.84 -2.06
N MET A 65 -1.12 -9.38 -1.31
CA MET A 65 -1.32 -8.35 -0.29
C MET A 65 -1.79 -7.03 -0.89
N ALA A 66 -1.23 -6.58 -2.00
CA ALA A 66 -1.62 -5.34 -2.67
C ALA A 66 -3.09 -5.35 -3.09
N VAL A 67 -3.59 -6.46 -3.64
CA VAL A 67 -5.01 -6.62 -3.99
C VAL A 67 -5.91 -6.41 -2.77
N VAL A 68 -5.58 -7.04 -1.63
CA VAL A 68 -6.34 -6.89 -0.39
C VAL A 68 -6.24 -5.46 0.16
N ILE A 69 -5.04 -4.86 0.19
CA ILE A 69 -4.81 -3.48 0.64
C ILE A 69 -5.67 -2.50 -0.18
N ILE A 70 -5.66 -2.63 -1.52
CA ILE A 70 -6.44 -1.78 -2.43
C ILE A 70 -7.93 -1.96 -2.16
N GLY A 71 -8.41 -3.20 -2.00
CA GLY A 71 -9.81 -3.48 -1.63
C GLY A 71 -10.23 -2.78 -0.33
N LEU A 72 -9.41 -2.87 0.72
CA LEU A 72 -9.65 -2.17 1.99
C LEU A 72 -9.63 -0.64 1.80
N GLY A 73 -8.71 -0.11 0.99
CA GLY A 73 -8.64 1.31 0.64
C GLY A 73 -9.91 1.81 -0.05
N LEU A 74 -10.42 1.04 -1.00
CA LEU A 74 -11.69 1.34 -1.69
C LEU A 74 -12.89 1.30 -0.73
N LEU A 75 -12.95 0.29 0.16
CA LEU A 75 -14.00 0.20 1.18
C LEU A 75 -14.01 1.44 2.09
N MET A 76 -12.84 1.89 2.55
CA MET A 76 -12.72 3.11 3.35
C MET A 76 -13.13 4.36 2.56
N GLY A 77 -12.70 4.46 1.29
CA GLY A 77 -13.07 5.57 0.41
C GLY A 77 -14.59 5.65 0.16
N MET A 78 -15.25 4.50 -0.05
CA MET A 78 -16.70 4.42 -0.20
C MET A 78 -17.44 4.80 1.08
N ALA A 79 -16.96 4.37 2.25
CA ALA A 79 -17.54 4.76 3.54
C ALA A 79 -17.44 6.29 3.74
N ALA A 80 -16.27 6.87 3.43
CA ALA A 80 -16.03 8.30 3.53
C ALA A 80 -16.95 9.12 2.61
N ARG A 81 -17.17 8.68 1.36
CA ARG A 81 -18.12 9.32 0.43
C ARG A 81 -19.57 9.32 0.93
N LYS A 82 -19.93 8.34 1.77
CA LYS A 82 -21.25 8.26 2.42
C LYS A 82 -21.31 9.05 3.74
N GLY A 83 -20.30 9.85 4.05
CA GLY A 83 -20.19 10.59 5.32
C GLY A 83 -19.94 9.70 6.55
N LYS A 84 -19.63 8.41 6.34
CA LYS A 84 -19.38 7.46 7.43
C LYS A 84 -17.89 7.38 7.74
N ARG A 85 -17.56 7.23 9.01
CA ARG A 85 -16.18 6.92 9.42
C ARG A 85 -15.87 5.45 9.10
N PRO A 86 -14.71 5.15 8.52
CA PRO A 86 -14.32 3.76 8.27
C PRO A 86 -14.17 3.01 9.62
N PRO A 87 -14.57 1.72 9.69
CA PRO A 87 -14.39 0.91 10.88
C PRO A 87 -12.90 0.84 11.27
N LYS A 88 -12.58 1.00 12.57
CA LYS A 88 -11.19 0.97 13.07
C LYS A 88 -10.44 -0.30 12.65
N VAL A 89 -11.12 -1.45 12.68
CA VAL A 89 -10.56 -2.75 12.29
C VAL A 89 -10.08 -2.73 10.83
N VAL A 90 -10.84 -2.11 9.93
CA VAL A 90 -10.47 -2.00 8.50
C VAL A 90 -9.24 -1.13 8.32
N VAL A 91 -9.15 -0.02 9.06
CA VAL A 91 -7.97 0.86 9.03
C VAL A 91 -6.73 0.13 9.55
N VAL A 92 -6.84 -0.55 10.69
CA VAL A 92 -5.74 -1.32 11.29
C VAL A 92 -5.28 -2.44 10.35
N ALA A 93 -6.22 -3.18 9.76
CA ALA A 93 -5.89 -4.23 8.79
C ALA A 93 -5.18 -3.67 7.55
N HIS A 94 -5.67 -2.55 7.01
CA HIS A 94 -5.06 -1.90 5.85
C HIS A 94 -3.62 -1.43 6.15
N VAL A 95 -3.41 -0.74 7.27
CA VAL A 95 -2.07 -0.26 7.65
C VAL A 95 -1.14 -1.42 7.97
N GLY A 96 -1.58 -2.41 8.76
CA GLY A 96 -0.76 -3.57 9.10
C GLY A 96 -0.32 -4.36 7.87
N LEU A 97 -1.25 -4.58 6.93
CA LEU A 97 -0.94 -5.27 5.69
C LEU A 97 -0.03 -4.44 4.77
N ALA A 98 -0.20 -3.11 4.73
CA ALA A 98 0.69 -2.21 4.00
C ALA A 98 2.12 -2.23 4.53
N VAL A 99 2.29 -2.25 5.87
CA VAL A 99 3.60 -2.39 6.50
C VAL A 99 4.22 -3.74 6.16
N ALA A 100 3.48 -4.84 6.29
CA ALA A 100 3.98 -6.17 5.93
C ALA A 100 4.38 -6.25 4.45
N CYS A 101 3.54 -5.72 3.54
CA CYS A 101 3.83 -5.68 2.11
C CYS A 101 5.09 -4.87 1.79
N TYR A 102 5.24 -3.70 2.42
CA TYR A 102 6.44 -2.88 2.29
C TYR A 102 7.68 -3.61 2.80
N SER A 103 7.61 -4.23 3.97
CA SER A 103 8.73 -4.97 4.57
C SER A 103 9.17 -6.15 3.71
N VAL A 104 8.23 -6.94 3.16
CA VAL A 104 8.57 -8.05 2.26
C VAL A 104 9.18 -7.54 0.95
N LEU A 105 8.63 -6.46 0.37
CA LEU A 105 9.20 -5.87 -0.83
C LEU A 105 10.62 -5.34 -0.58
N ALA A 106 10.83 -4.66 0.55
CA ALA A 106 12.14 -4.16 0.96
C ALA A 106 13.13 -5.31 1.15
N PHE A 107 12.72 -6.40 1.78
CA PHE A 107 13.53 -7.59 1.98
C PHE A 107 14.03 -8.18 0.64
N PHE A 108 13.13 -8.45 -0.31
CA PHE A 108 13.51 -8.95 -1.64
C PHE A 108 14.32 -7.94 -2.47
N THR A 109 14.08 -6.65 -2.27
CA THR A 109 14.82 -5.59 -2.99
C THR A 109 16.24 -5.44 -2.48
N LEU A 110 16.45 -5.53 -1.17
CA LEU A 110 17.75 -5.32 -0.52
C LEU A 110 18.57 -6.62 -0.42
N ILE A 111 17.93 -7.78 -0.46
CA ILE A 111 18.56 -9.10 -0.44
C ILE A 111 18.06 -9.89 -1.66
N PRO A 112 18.65 -9.68 -2.85
CA PRO A 112 18.11 -10.20 -4.11
C PRO A 112 18.10 -11.72 -4.24
N THR A 113 18.81 -12.45 -3.37
CA THR A 113 18.86 -13.92 -3.34
C THR A 113 17.96 -14.54 -2.28
N ALA A 114 17.22 -13.73 -1.51
CA ALA A 114 16.37 -14.26 -0.45
C ALA A 114 15.10 -14.91 -0.99
N GLU A 115 14.64 -15.97 -0.33
CA GLU A 115 13.38 -16.66 -0.58
C GLU A 115 12.58 -16.74 0.72
N LEU A 116 11.24 -16.71 0.60
CA LEU A 116 10.34 -16.94 1.72
C LEU A 116 9.94 -18.42 1.70
N PHE A 117 10.76 -19.23 2.35
CA PHE A 117 10.65 -20.70 2.51
C PHE A 117 10.87 -21.52 1.23
#